data_AF-A0A7V8BWY5-F1
#
_entry.id   AF-A0A7V8BWY5-F1
#
_cell.length_a   1.000
_cell.length_b   1.000
_cell.length_c   1.000
_cell.angle_alpha   90.00
_cell.angle_beta   90.00
_cell.angle_gamma   90.00
#
_symmetry.space_group_name_H-M   'P 1'
#
loop_
_entity.id
_entity.type
_entity.pdbx_description
1 polymer ?
#
loop_
_entity_poly.entity_id
_entity_poly.type
_entity_poly.pdbx_seq_one_letter_code
_entity_poly.pdbx_strand_id
1 'polypeptide(L)'
;MYIIGENIHIISEKVKAALSEKDTKFFQDLAVRQVEAGAQALDLNLGPRKKDWGEVFPWIVKTIEAVVDVPLSIDTTNVEGMEAALKTISKAQPILNSASAEPERLEKVPLLAKKYNARLIALTMGESGIPVGADQRVNIALEKLIPRALEVDLPIKDLLIDPLVLTVSGCQQYCPELIEAVRTLQYAWDPPPSISVGLSNVSNAVPRENRPLINRTYCAMLMGAGLKMMIADPFDAELKEVIRVIETRDENTSLGRLYLKLHDRIAAMEHLTPEDVNMTDAQQVSIWKTVQILRNQVIYADSYLQQEAA
;
A
#
# COMPACT_ATOMS: atom_id res chain seq x y z
N MET A 1 -8.64 3.25 9.07
CA MET A 1 -7.84 2.78 7.93
C MET A 1 -6.61 2.15 8.53
N TYR A 2 -6.26 0.93 8.14
CA TYR A 2 -5.09 0.26 8.68
C TYR A 2 -3.82 0.68 7.93
N ILE A 3 -2.92 1.42 8.58
CA ILE A 3 -1.67 1.90 7.95
C ILE A 3 -0.50 1.01 8.36
N ILE A 4 0.18 0.44 7.36
CA ILE A 4 1.50 -0.17 7.49
C ILE A 4 2.53 0.91 7.14
N GLY A 5 3.34 1.36 8.10
CA GLY A 5 4.28 2.46 7.91
C GLY A 5 5.47 2.07 7.03
N GLU A 6 5.77 2.87 6.01
CA GLU A 6 6.71 2.53 4.94
C GLU A 6 8.12 3.16 5.08
N ASN A 7 8.42 3.89 6.16
CA ASN A 7 9.62 4.73 6.18
C ASN A 7 10.93 3.97 6.48
N ILE A 8 10.87 2.67 6.82
CA ILE A 8 12.06 1.80 6.94
C ILE A 8 12.28 1.12 5.58
N HIS A 9 12.84 1.90 4.64
CA HIS A 9 13.04 1.44 3.27
C HIS A 9 14.45 1.73 2.75
N ILE A 10 15.10 0.72 2.18
CA ILE A 10 16.49 0.76 1.70
C ILE A 10 16.79 1.82 0.62
N ILE A 11 15.76 2.33 -0.07
CA ILE A 11 15.91 3.43 -1.04
C ILE A 11 16.25 4.77 -0.35
N SER A 12 15.97 4.90 0.95
CA SER A 12 16.35 6.06 1.74
C SER A 12 17.83 5.98 2.08
N GLU A 13 18.61 6.98 1.64
CA GLU A 13 20.05 7.06 1.96
C GLU A 13 20.31 7.07 3.47
N LYS A 14 19.39 7.62 4.28
CA LYS A 14 19.49 7.59 5.75
C LYS A 14 19.33 6.17 6.30
N VAL A 15 18.33 5.43 5.82
CA VAL A 15 18.10 4.03 6.22
C VAL A 15 19.27 3.16 5.77
N LYS A 16 19.77 3.37 4.56
CA LYS A 16 20.92 2.65 4.01
C LYS A 16 22.20 2.89 4.81
N ALA A 17 22.49 4.14 5.18
CA ALA A 17 23.61 4.49 6.04
C ALA A 17 23.48 3.84 7.42
N ALA A 18 22.34 4.05 8.10
CA ALA A 18 22.06 3.45 9.40
C ALA A 18 22.15 1.91 9.39
N LEU A 19 21.68 1.27 8.31
CA LEU A 19 21.78 -0.19 8.15
C LEU A 19 23.23 -0.65 8.01
N SER A 20 24.06 0.10 7.29
CA SER A 20 25.49 -0.22 7.11
C SER A 20 26.27 -0.13 8.42
N GLU A 21 25.86 0.77 9.32
CA GLU A 21 26.48 0.99 10.63
C GLU A 21 25.82 0.17 11.75
N LYS A 22 24.74 -0.55 11.44
CA LYS A 22 23.84 -1.17 12.43
C LYS A 22 23.44 -0.21 13.54
N ASP A 23 23.01 0.99 13.17
CA ASP A 23 22.57 2.01 14.10
C ASP A 23 21.22 1.63 14.74
N THR A 24 21.29 0.88 15.85
CA THR A 24 20.13 0.44 16.63
C THR A 24 19.26 1.62 17.06
N LYS A 25 19.85 2.76 17.44
CA LYS A 25 19.10 3.91 17.94
C LYS A 25 18.28 4.55 16.82
N PHE A 26 18.86 4.71 15.64
CA PHE A 26 18.13 5.22 14.47
C PHE A 26 16.87 4.42 14.18
N PHE A 27 16.97 3.08 14.13
CA PHE A 27 15.81 2.23 13.84
C PHE A 27 14.78 2.21 14.96
N GLN A 28 15.22 2.27 16.21
CA GLN A 28 14.31 2.41 17.36
C GLN A 28 13.54 3.71 17.32
N ASP A 29 14.23 4.85 17.16
CA ASP A 29 13.61 6.17 17.09
C ASP A 29 12.64 6.25 15.90
N LEU A 30 13.01 5.69 14.73
CA LEU A 30 12.15 5.68 13.55
C LEU A 30 10.92 4.78 13.72
N ALA A 31 11.06 3.62 14.38
CA ALA A 31 9.94 2.73 14.68
C ALA A 31 8.93 3.40 15.63
N VAL A 32 9.40 3.98 16.74
CA VAL A 32 8.55 4.70 17.70
C VAL A 32 7.81 5.83 17.01
N ARG A 33 8.52 6.67 16.24
CA ARG A 33 7.91 7.81 15.54
C ARG A 33 6.82 7.38 14.56
N GLN A 34 7.01 6.29 13.82
CA GLN A 34 5.97 5.80 12.90
C GLN A 34 4.72 5.34 13.66
N VAL A 35 4.89 4.61 14.77
CA VAL A 35 3.77 4.17 15.62
C VAL A 35 3.05 5.36 16.26
N GLU A 36 3.79 6.33 16.81
CA GLU A 36 3.23 7.59 17.34
C GLU A 36 2.50 8.40 16.26
N ALA A 37 2.94 8.31 15.01
CA ALA A 37 2.29 8.94 13.88
C ALA A 37 1.04 8.19 13.39
N GLY A 38 0.71 7.03 13.98
CA GLY A 38 -0.51 6.27 13.72
C GLY A 38 -0.32 4.98 12.92
N ALA A 39 0.92 4.56 12.62
CA ALA A 39 1.16 3.27 11.97
C ALA A 39 0.76 2.11 12.89
N GLN A 40 0.00 1.16 12.35
CA GLN A 40 -0.50 -0.02 13.07
C GLN A 40 0.31 -1.29 12.77
N ALA A 41 1.24 -1.20 11.83
CA ALA A 41 2.31 -2.15 11.54
C ALA A 41 3.48 -1.37 10.90
N LEU A 42 4.67 -1.96 10.86
CA LEU A 42 5.86 -1.35 10.25
C LEU A 42 6.38 -2.23 9.12
N ASP A 43 6.54 -1.66 7.92
CA ASP A 43 7.14 -2.31 6.77
C ASP A 43 8.67 -2.19 6.82
N LEU A 44 9.35 -3.32 6.66
CA LEU A 44 10.80 -3.46 6.79
C LEU A 44 11.43 -3.85 5.46
N ASN A 45 11.52 -2.88 4.55
CA ASN A 45 12.18 -3.08 3.27
C ASN A 45 13.69 -2.80 3.39
N LEU A 46 14.47 -3.88 3.60
CA LEU A 46 15.93 -3.83 3.69
C LEU A 46 16.63 -4.25 2.38
N GLY A 47 15.84 -4.41 1.32
CA GLY A 47 16.26 -5.01 0.05
C GLY A 47 16.41 -6.55 0.12
N PRO A 48 16.95 -7.18 -0.94
CA PRO A 48 17.02 -8.64 -1.03
C PRO A 48 18.02 -9.30 -0.06
N ARG A 49 18.99 -8.56 0.48
CA ARG A 49 20.04 -9.04 1.42
C ARG A 49 20.57 -10.46 1.15
N LYS A 50 21.05 -10.74 -0.08
CA LYS A 50 21.45 -12.10 -0.49
C LYS A 50 22.58 -12.74 0.34
N LYS A 51 23.41 -11.95 1.02
CA LYS A 51 24.64 -12.44 1.69
C LYS A 51 24.57 -12.45 3.22
N ASP A 52 23.77 -11.59 3.81
CA ASP A 52 23.79 -11.31 5.25
C ASP A 52 22.38 -11.30 5.86
N TRP A 53 21.39 -11.83 5.13
CA TRP A 53 20.02 -11.99 5.62
C TRP A 53 19.96 -12.66 7.01
N GLY A 54 20.80 -13.66 7.26
CA GLY A 54 20.80 -14.44 8.50
C GLY A 54 21.28 -13.65 9.73
N GLU A 55 21.93 -12.51 9.52
CA GLU A 55 22.37 -11.61 10.58
C GLU A 55 21.48 -10.37 10.67
N VAL A 56 21.16 -9.78 9.51
CA VAL A 56 20.46 -8.49 9.43
C VAL A 56 19.00 -8.61 9.86
N PHE A 57 18.26 -9.62 9.38
CA PHE A 57 16.84 -9.77 9.71
C PHE A 57 16.62 -10.08 11.21
N PRO A 58 17.39 -10.97 11.86
CA PRO A 58 17.26 -11.14 13.31
C PRO A 58 17.64 -9.89 14.09
N TRP A 59 18.67 -9.15 13.66
CA TRP A 59 19.10 -7.92 14.34
C TRP A 59 18.05 -6.81 14.27
N ILE A 60 17.50 -6.54 13.08
CA ILE A 60 16.52 -5.46 12.91
C ILE A 60 15.19 -5.78 13.61
N VAL A 61 14.74 -7.04 13.56
CA VAL A 61 13.55 -7.49 14.31
C VAL A 61 13.73 -7.23 15.80
N LYS A 62 14.84 -7.70 16.40
CA LYS A 62 15.13 -7.46 17.83
C LYS A 62 15.25 -5.98 18.16
N THR A 63 15.85 -5.20 17.27
CA THR A 63 16.03 -3.76 17.43
C THR A 63 14.68 -3.03 17.52
N ILE A 64 13.76 -3.34 16.60
CA ILE A 64 12.45 -2.70 16.53
C ILE A 64 11.52 -3.23 17.61
N GLU A 65 11.44 -4.55 17.79
CA GLU A 65 10.64 -5.16 18.86
C GLU A 65 11.13 -4.71 20.24
N ALA A 66 12.35 -4.18 20.44
CA ALA A 66 12.74 -3.63 21.74
C ALA A 66 11.93 -2.39 22.17
N VAL A 67 11.30 -1.67 21.22
CA VAL A 67 10.66 -0.36 21.49
C VAL A 67 9.20 -0.25 21.04
N VAL A 68 8.71 -1.17 20.20
CA VAL A 68 7.31 -1.21 19.76
C VAL A 68 6.77 -2.64 19.77
N ASP A 69 5.43 -2.76 19.84
CA ASP A 69 4.70 -4.04 19.89
C ASP A 69 3.83 -4.30 18.65
N VAL A 70 3.86 -3.41 17.65
CA VAL A 70 3.06 -3.55 16.43
C VAL A 70 3.61 -4.65 15.50
N PRO A 71 2.76 -5.30 14.68
CA PRO A 71 3.20 -6.23 13.65
C PRO A 71 4.31 -5.68 12.75
N LEU A 72 5.26 -6.54 12.39
CA LEU A 72 6.30 -6.24 11.41
C LEU A 72 5.94 -6.88 10.07
N SER A 73 5.96 -6.07 9.01
CA SER A 73 5.84 -6.49 7.61
C SER A 73 7.24 -6.69 7.03
N ILE A 74 7.60 -7.94 6.77
CA ILE A 74 8.91 -8.30 6.26
C ILE A 74 8.89 -8.19 4.74
N ASP A 75 9.35 -7.04 4.24
CA ASP A 75 9.41 -6.71 2.81
C ASP A 75 10.75 -7.11 2.19
N THR A 76 10.76 -8.29 1.56
CA THR A 76 11.91 -8.78 0.83
C THR A 76 11.53 -9.83 -0.21
N THR A 77 12.37 -9.99 -1.23
CA THR A 77 12.24 -11.10 -2.19
C THR A 77 12.95 -12.37 -1.75
N ASN A 78 13.76 -12.31 -0.69
CA ASN A 78 14.60 -13.41 -0.20
C ASN A 78 13.86 -14.27 0.84
N VAL A 79 13.57 -15.53 0.48
CA VAL A 79 12.80 -16.47 1.31
C VAL A 79 13.56 -16.88 2.58
N GLU A 80 14.88 -17.05 2.50
CA GLU A 80 15.73 -17.33 3.65
C GLU A 80 15.73 -16.15 4.64
N GLY A 81 15.72 -14.92 4.12
CA GLY A 81 15.57 -13.71 4.91
C GLY A 81 14.21 -13.60 5.61
N MET A 82 13.13 -13.92 4.91
CA MET A 82 11.79 -14.02 5.51
C MET A 82 11.79 -15.02 6.67
N GLU A 83 12.32 -16.23 6.47
CA GLU A 83 12.34 -17.24 7.52
C GLU A 83 13.21 -16.81 8.72
N ALA A 84 14.36 -16.18 8.47
CA ALA A 84 15.22 -15.67 9.54
C ALA A 84 14.54 -14.59 10.40
N ALA A 85 13.80 -13.69 9.75
CA ALA A 85 12.97 -12.71 10.46
C ALA A 85 11.90 -13.41 11.30
N LEU A 86 11.11 -14.30 10.70
CA LEU A 86 10.00 -15.01 11.34
C LEU A 86 10.43 -15.83 12.56
N LYS A 87 11.62 -16.46 12.53
CA LYS A 87 12.19 -17.17 13.68
C LYS A 87 12.49 -16.25 14.88
N THR A 88 12.62 -14.95 14.63
CA THR A 88 13.04 -13.96 15.63
C THR A 88 11.85 -13.18 16.18
N ILE A 89 10.80 -12.97 15.39
CA ILE A 89 9.60 -12.22 15.77
C ILE A 89 8.88 -12.92 16.92
N SER A 90 8.47 -12.15 17.92
CA SER A 90 7.94 -12.69 19.17
C SER A 90 6.74 -11.93 19.74
N LYS A 91 6.50 -10.68 19.30
CA LYS A 91 5.51 -9.80 19.94
C LYS A 91 4.13 -9.83 19.31
N ALA A 92 4.07 -9.82 17.98
CA ALA A 92 2.83 -9.74 17.23
C ALA A 92 2.85 -10.67 16.02
N GLN A 93 1.67 -10.99 15.50
CA GLN A 93 1.55 -11.80 14.29
C GLN A 93 2.23 -11.06 13.12
N PRO A 94 3.29 -11.63 12.51
CA PRO A 94 4.02 -10.95 11.45
C PRO A 94 3.26 -10.93 10.13
N ILE A 95 3.70 -10.07 9.22
CA ILE A 95 3.21 -10.00 7.84
C ILE A 95 4.39 -10.34 6.91
N LEU A 96 4.21 -11.27 5.98
CA LEU A 96 5.15 -11.48 4.89
C LEU A 96 4.77 -10.61 3.69
N ASN A 97 5.72 -9.82 3.20
CA ASN A 97 5.58 -8.98 2.03
C ASN A 97 6.66 -9.38 0.99
N SER A 98 6.34 -10.18 -0.02
CA SER A 98 5.03 -10.74 -0.38
C SER A 98 5.16 -12.08 -1.12
N ALA A 99 4.06 -12.80 -1.33
CA ALA A 99 3.95 -13.83 -2.37
C ALA A 99 3.46 -13.22 -3.70
N SER A 100 3.53 -13.99 -4.78
CA SER A 100 2.91 -13.68 -6.08
C SER A 100 2.35 -14.98 -6.68
N ALA A 101 1.68 -14.90 -7.83
CA ALA A 101 1.29 -16.08 -8.60
C ALA A 101 2.42 -16.62 -9.50
N GLU A 102 3.65 -16.13 -9.35
CA GLU A 102 4.83 -16.75 -9.95
C GLU A 102 5.09 -18.12 -9.30
N PRO A 103 5.37 -19.18 -10.08
CA PRO A 103 5.39 -20.56 -9.57
C PRO A 103 6.27 -20.76 -8.33
N GLU A 104 7.52 -20.30 -8.36
CA GLU A 104 8.46 -20.50 -7.26
C GLU A 104 8.04 -19.77 -5.97
N ARG A 105 7.51 -18.55 -6.09
CA ARG A 105 7.05 -17.78 -4.93
C ARG A 105 5.76 -18.36 -4.36
N LEU A 106 4.83 -18.76 -5.23
CA LEU A 106 3.54 -19.33 -4.85
C LEU A 106 3.70 -20.69 -4.15
N GLU A 107 4.72 -21.47 -4.51
CA GLU A 107 5.02 -22.74 -3.86
C GLU A 107 5.58 -22.53 -2.44
N LYS A 108 6.57 -21.63 -2.29
CA LYS A 108 7.38 -21.51 -1.06
C LYS A 108 6.78 -20.59 0.01
N VAL A 109 6.35 -19.38 -0.38
CA VAL A 109 6.03 -18.31 0.60
C VAL A 109 4.75 -18.61 1.40
N PRO A 110 3.66 -19.16 0.82
CA PRO A 110 2.48 -19.55 1.58
C PRO A 110 2.76 -20.63 2.65
N LEU A 111 3.62 -21.61 2.34
CA LEU A 111 4.05 -22.62 3.31
C LEU A 111 4.80 -21.99 4.48
N LEU A 112 5.64 -20.99 4.19
CA LEU A 112 6.36 -20.24 5.21
C LEU A 112 5.40 -19.43 6.09
N ALA A 113 4.43 -18.73 5.49
CA ALA A 113 3.40 -18.01 6.22
C ALA A 113 2.62 -18.93 7.16
N LYS A 114 2.19 -20.11 6.67
CA LYS A 114 1.52 -21.12 7.48
C LYS A 114 2.39 -21.60 8.65
N LYS A 115 3.65 -21.95 8.38
CA LYS A 115 4.59 -22.51 9.37
C LYS A 115 4.79 -21.58 10.57
N TYR A 116 4.82 -20.26 10.34
CA TYR A 116 5.07 -19.27 11.38
C TYR A 116 3.83 -18.45 11.77
N ASN A 117 2.63 -18.89 11.37
CA ASN A 117 1.38 -18.18 11.63
C ASN A 117 1.40 -16.70 11.18
N ALA A 118 2.05 -16.41 10.06
CA ALA A 118 2.15 -15.06 9.52
C ALA A 118 0.95 -14.73 8.62
N ARG A 119 0.54 -13.46 8.62
CA ARG A 119 -0.28 -12.91 7.53
C ARG A 119 0.56 -12.83 6.26
N LEU A 120 -0.08 -12.89 5.10
CA LEU A 120 0.60 -12.91 3.81
C LEU A 120 0.02 -11.86 2.87
N ILE A 121 0.84 -10.91 2.45
CA ILE A 121 0.56 -10.08 1.28
C ILE A 121 0.82 -10.93 0.03
N ALA A 122 -0.15 -11.02 -0.88
CA ALA A 122 -0.05 -11.78 -2.12
C ALA A 122 -0.39 -10.86 -3.32
N LEU A 123 0.61 -10.61 -4.15
CA LEU A 123 0.52 -9.70 -5.30
C LEU A 123 -0.25 -10.36 -6.45
N THR A 124 -1.17 -9.64 -7.10
CA THR A 124 -1.87 -10.11 -8.31
C THR A 124 -0.98 -9.98 -9.56
N MET A 125 0.14 -10.69 -9.55
CA MET A 125 1.13 -10.76 -10.62
C MET A 125 1.53 -12.21 -10.84
N GLY A 126 1.65 -12.62 -12.10
CA GLY A 126 2.10 -13.96 -12.48
C GLY A 126 3.34 -13.91 -13.37
N GLU A 127 3.62 -15.01 -14.05
CA GLU A 127 4.78 -15.16 -14.96
C GLU A 127 4.77 -14.15 -16.12
N SER A 128 3.58 -13.77 -16.61
CA SER A 128 3.41 -12.75 -17.65
C SER A 128 3.61 -11.30 -17.16
N GLY A 129 3.95 -11.12 -15.89
CA GLY A 129 4.11 -9.80 -15.26
C GLY A 129 2.80 -9.23 -14.71
N ILE A 130 2.74 -7.91 -14.64
CA ILE A 130 1.65 -7.17 -13.98
C ILE A 130 0.50 -6.98 -14.98
N PRO A 131 -0.72 -7.46 -14.68
CA PRO A 131 -1.87 -7.28 -15.56
C PRO A 131 -2.30 -5.82 -15.66
N VAL A 132 -2.83 -5.42 -16.82
CA VAL A 132 -3.40 -4.08 -16.99
C VAL A 132 -4.78 -4.01 -16.34
N GLY A 133 -5.70 -4.87 -16.78
CA GLY A 133 -7.11 -4.78 -16.44
C GLY A 133 -7.47 -5.33 -15.06
N ALA A 134 -8.54 -4.79 -14.49
CA ALA A 134 -9.11 -5.20 -13.20
C ALA A 134 -9.45 -6.69 -13.17
N ASP A 135 -10.15 -7.19 -14.20
CA ASP A 135 -10.59 -8.59 -14.30
C ASP A 135 -9.42 -9.57 -14.21
N GLN A 136 -8.29 -9.25 -14.86
CA GLN A 136 -7.11 -10.10 -14.83
C GLN A 136 -6.48 -10.15 -13.44
N ARG A 137 -6.46 -9.02 -12.72
CA ARG A 137 -5.97 -8.95 -11.33
C ARG A 137 -6.85 -9.79 -10.40
N VAL A 138 -8.17 -9.65 -10.55
CA VAL A 138 -9.16 -10.44 -9.79
C VAL A 138 -9.02 -11.93 -10.09
N ASN A 139 -8.90 -12.32 -11.37
CA ASN A 139 -8.75 -13.72 -11.76
C ASN A 139 -7.50 -14.35 -11.16
N ILE A 140 -6.36 -13.64 -11.11
CA ILE A 140 -5.15 -14.15 -10.43
C ILE A 140 -5.45 -14.43 -8.95
N ALA A 141 -6.16 -13.53 -8.27
CA ALA A 141 -6.52 -13.76 -6.87
C ALA A 141 -7.42 -15.00 -6.70
N LEU A 142 -8.46 -15.13 -7.53
CA LEU A 142 -9.46 -16.21 -7.44
C LEU A 142 -8.94 -17.57 -7.90
N GLU A 143 -8.10 -17.61 -8.92
CA GLU A 143 -7.68 -18.87 -9.55
C GLU A 143 -6.34 -19.38 -9.02
N LYS A 144 -5.51 -18.50 -8.42
CA LYS A 144 -4.15 -18.85 -7.98
C LYS A 144 -3.93 -18.59 -6.50
N LEU A 145 -4.12 -17.35 -6.05
CA LEU A 145 -3.67 -16.93 -4.71
C LEU A 145 -4.56 -17.50 -3.59
N ILE A 146 -5.88 -17.35 -3.70
CA ILE A 146 -6.85 -17.88 -2.74
C ILE A 146 -6.82 -19.41 -2.71
N PRO A 147 -6.91 -20.14 -3.84
CA PRO A 147 -6.80 -21.59 -3.84
C PRO A 147 -5.51 -22.10 -3.20
N ARG A 148 -4.36 -21.45 -3.47
CA ARG A 148 -3.09 -21.83 -2.85
C ARG A 148 -3.11 -21.61 -1.33
N ALA A 149 -3.67 -20.50 -0.86
CA ALA A 149 -3.82 -20.26 0.58
C ALA A 149 -4.64 -21.36 1.25
N LEU A 150 -5.76 -21.78 0.63
CA LEU A 150 -6.60 -22.87 1.12
C LEU A 150 -5.87 -24.21 1.12
N GLU A 151 -5.12 -24.52 0.06
CA GLU A 151 -4.35 -25.77 -0.06
C GLU A 151 -3.30 -25.94 1.06
N VAL A 152 -2.71 -24.84 1.53
CA VAL A 152 -1.73 -24.84 2.63
C VAL A 152 -2.34 -24.56 4.00
N ASP A 153 -3.67 -24.58 4.11
CA ASP A 153 -4.43 -24.25 5.33
C ASP A 153 -4.12 -22.85 5.90
N LEU A 154 -3.79 -21.87 5.06
CA LEU A 154 -3.67 -20.47 5.46
C LEU A 154 -5.08 -19.85 5.54
N PRO A 155 -5.51 -19.32 6.70
CA PRO A 155 -6.83 -18.71 6.82
C PRO A 155 -7.01 -17.51 5.88
N ILE A 156 -8.18 -17.38 5.25
CA ILE A 156 -8.48 -16.26 4.34
C ILE A 156 -8.32 -14.89 5.02
N LYS A 157 -8.63 -14.80 6.32
CA LYS A 157 -8.41 -13.58 7.12
C LYS A 157 -6.93 -13.14 7.20
N ASP A 158 -6.00 -14.08 7.03
CA ASP A 158 -4.56 -13.86 7.08
C ASP A 158 -3.98 -13.64 5.67
N LEU A 159 -4.77 -13.88 4.61
CA LEU A 159 -4.42 -13.55 3.23
C LEU A 159 -4.82 -12.10 2.90
N LEU A 160 -3.83 -11.30 2.51
CA LEU A 160 -3.98 -9.91 2.11
C LEU A 160 -3.68 -9.82 0.60
N ILE A 161 -4.70 -9.60 -0.23
CA ILE A 161 -4.49 -9.45 -1.67
C ILE A 161 -3.98 -8.04 -1.96
N ASP A 162 -2.89 -7.93 -2.72
CA ASP A 162 -2.41 -6.65 -3.25
C ASP A 162 -2.59 -6.60 -4.76
N PRO A 163 -3.56 -5.80 -5.26
CA PRO A 163 -3.80 -5.69 -6.68
C PRO A 163 -2.72 -4.91 -7.44
N LEU A 164 -1.66 -4.38 -6.80
CA LEU A 164 -0.50 -3.66 -7.34
C LEU A 164 -0.76 -2.26 -7.89
N VAL A 165 -0.63 -1.25 -7.02
CA VAL A 165 -0.54 0.16 -7.44
C VAL A 165 0.68 0.36 -8.35
N LEU A 166 0.47 0.97 -9.51
CA LEU A 166 1.53 1.44 -10.40
C LEU A 166 1.54 2.96 -10.47
N THR A 167 2.68 3.52 -10.89
CA THR A 167 2.85 4.97 -11.02
C THR A 167 1.88 5.56 -12.05
N VAL A 168 1.41 6.78 -11.80
CA VAL A 168 0.68 7.57 -12.80
C VAL A 168 1.61 7.95 -13.97
N SER A 169 2.91 8.13 -13.72
CA SER A 169 3.88 8.55 -14.73
C SER A 169 4.16 7.41 -15.73
N GLY A 170 3.59 7.53 -16.94
CA GLY A 170 3.72 6.53 -18.00
C GLY A 170 2.89 5.25 -17.79
N CYS A 171 2.13 5.18 -16.69
CA CYS A 171 1.29 4.03 -16.32
C CYS A 171 -0.08 4.48 -15.73
N GLN A 172 -0.57 5.67 -16.09
CA GLN A 172 -1.85 6.18 -15.60
C GLN A 172 -3.06 5.31 -15.93
N GLN A 173 -3.02 4.55 -17.03
CA GLN A 173 -4.10 3.64 -17.43
C GLN A 173 -4.37 2.54 -16.40
N TYR A 174 -3.42 2.23 -15.52
CA TYR A 174 -3.58 1.22 -14.48
C TYR A 174 -4.31 1.76 -13.23
N CYS A 175 -4.36 3.08 -13.06
CA CYS A 175 -5.01 3.71 -11.90
C CYS A 175 -6.53 3.40 -11.82
N PRO A 176 -7.34 3.59 -12.89
CA PRO A 176 -8.76 3.24 -12.82
C PRO A 176 -8.98 1.72 -12.66
N GLU A 177 -8.16 0.90 -13.30
CA GLU A 177 -8.26 -0.57 -13.22
C GLU A 177 -7.99 -1.10 -11.80
N LEU A 178 -7.08 -0.48 -11.06
CA LEU A 178 -6.83 -0.84 -9.67
C LEU A 178 -8.05 -0.53 -8.78
N ILE A 179 -8.72 0.62 -8.99
CA ILE A 179 -9.92 0.99 -8.24
C ILE A 179 -11.00 -0.07 -8.45
N GLU A 180 -11.22 -0.50 -9.69
CA GLU A 180 -12.17 -1.57 -10.01
C GLU A 180 -11.74 -2.92 -9.42
N ALA A 181 -10.44 -3.27 -9.47
CA ALA A 181 -9.94 -4.50 -8.85
C ALA A 181 -10.18 -4.52 -7.34
N VAL A 182 -9.88 -3.41 -6.63
CA VAL A 182 -10.14 -3.27 -5.19
C VAL A 182 -11.62 -3.46 -4.88
N ARG A 183 -12.51 -2.86 -5.68
CA ARG A 183 -13.96 -2.95 -5.50
C ARG A 183 -14.47 -4.38 -5.72
N THR A 184 -14.07 -5.01 -6.82
CA THR A 184 -14.51 -6.36 -7.18
C THR A 184 -14.04 -7.38 -6.14
N LEU A 185 -12.80 -7.27 -5.68
CA LEU A 185 -12.24 -8.16 -4.66
C LEU A 185 -12.99 -8.12 -3.31
N GLN A 186 -13.73 -7.04 -2.99
CA GLN A 186 -14.59 -7.00 -1.80
C GLN A 186 -15.72 -8.03 -1.82
N TYR A 187 -16.11 -8.49 -3.01
CA TYR A 187 -17.27 -9.36 -3.22
C TYR A 187 -16.93 -10.64 -3.99
N ALA A 188 -15.67 -10.81 -4.40
CA ALA A 188 -15.23 -11.91 -5.25
C ALA A 188 -15.08 -13.25 -4.50
N TRP A 189 -15.11 -13.25 -3.16
CA TRP A 189 -14.98 -14.44 -2.32
C TRP A 189 -15.73 -14.28 -1.00
N ASP A 190 -16.12 -15.38 -0.35
CA ASP A 190 -16.77 -15.40 0.96
C ASP A 190 -16.02 -16.32 1.96
N PRO A 191 -15.52 -15.80 3.10
CA PRO A 191 -15.46 -14.38 3.47
C PRO A 191 -14.50 -13.61 2.56
N PRO A 192 -14.71 -12.30 2.33
CA PRO A 192 -13.84 -11.53 1.45
C PRO A 192 -12.41 -11.46 2.01
N PRO A 193 -11.38 -11.60 1.16
CA PRO A 193 -10.00 -11.43 1.61
C PRO A 193 -9.77 -9.97 2.01
N SER A 194 -8.81 -9.74 2.90
CA SER A 194 -8.35 -8.38 3.14
C SER A 194 -7.57 -7.87 1.92
N ILE A 195 -7.61 -6.56 1.68
CA ILE A 195 -6.90 -5.92 0.57
C ILE A 195 -5.96 -4.87 1.12
N SER A 196 -4.70 -4.91 0.70
CA SER A 196 -3.68 -3.91 1.00
C SER A 196 -3.03 -3.43 -0.29
N VAL A 197 -2.60 -2.19 -0.34
CA VAL A 197 -1.86 -1.64 -1.47
C VAL A 197 -0.67 -0.80 -1.00
N GLY A 198 0.41 -0.75 -1.79
CA GLY A 198 1.46 0.27 -1.63
C GLY A 198 1.04 1.62 -2.22
N LEU A 199 0.47 2.51 -1.41
CA LEU A 199 -0.13 3.78 -1.89
C LEU A 199 0.90 4.64 -2.62
N SER A 200 2.10 4.81 -2.05
CA SER A 200 3.14 5.71 -2.56
C SER A 200 3.68 5.30 -3.94
N ASN A 201 3.38 4.10 -4.41
CA ASN A 201 3.75 3.65 -5.75
C ASN A 201 3.07 4.47 -6.86
N VAL A 202 1.88 5.02 -6.60
CA VAL A 202 1.13 5.82 -7.59
C VAL A 202 1.91 7.07 -8.02
N SER A 203 2.82 7.54 -7.15
CA SER A 203 3.64 8.73 -7.39
C SER A 203 5.13 8.41 -7.53
N ASN A 204 5.51 7.16 -7.79
CA ASN A 204 6.89 6.85 -8.14
C ASN A 204 7.29 7.53 -9.46
N ALA A 205 8.53 8.02 -9.56
CA ALA A 205 9.01 8.81 -10.69
C ALA A 205 8.26 10.14 -10.96
N VAL A 206 7.41 10.59 -10.03
CA VAL A 206 6.80 11.93 -10.03
C VAL A 206 7.68 12.90 -9.22
N PRO A 207 7.79 14.19 -9.61
CA PRO A 207 8.47 15.22 -8.80
C PRO A 207 7.96 15.26 -7.36
N ARG A 208 8.88 15.41 -6.40
CA ARG A 208 8.61 15.23 -4.96
C ARG A 208 7.46 16.12 -4.46
N GLU A 209 7.37 17.33 -4.97
CA GLU A 209 6.34 18.32 -4.65
C GLU A 209 4.93 17.90 -5.05
N ASN A 210 4.79 17.08 -6.10
CA ASN A 210 3.49 16.63 -6.61
C ASN A 210 3.01 15.33 -5.94
N ARG A 211 3.93 14.54 -5.37
CA ARG A 211 3.62 13.22 -4.81
C ARG A 211 2.54 13.24 -3.73
N PRO A 212 2.57 14.13 -2.71
CA PRO A 212 1.59 14.10 -1.62
C PRO A 212 0.16 14.29 -2.11
N LEU A 213 -0.06 15.19 -3.08
CA LEU A 213 -1.39 15.45 -3.63
C LEU A 213 -1.95 14.23 -4.38
N ILE A 214 -1.12 13.58 -5.20
CA ILE A 214 -1.51 12.39 -5.94
C ILE A 214 -1.83 11.25 -4.96
N ASN A 215 -0.95 11.02 -3.98
CA ASN A 215 -1.13 9.98 -2.96
C ASN A 215 -2.46 10.15 -2.21
N ARG A 216 -2.73 11.32 -1.62
CA ARG A 216 -3.95 11.53 -0.82
C ARG A 216 -5.24 11.56 -1.65
N THR A 217 -5.18 12.06 -2.89
CA THR A 217 -6.34 12.03 -3.80
C THR A 217 -6.67 10.61 -4.19
N TYR A 218 -5.65 9.81 -4.51
CA TYR A 218 -5.86 8.40 -4.83
C TYR A 218 -6.29 7.57 -3.62
N CYS A 219 -5.79 7.89 -2.42
CA CYS A 219 -6.28 7.31 -1.16
C CYS A 219 -7.80 7.50 -1.01
N ALA A 220 -8.32 8.71 -1.22
CA ALA A 220 -9.76 8.98 -1.14
C ALA A 220 -10.57 8.13 -2.13
N MET A 221 -10.07 7.98 -3.36
CA MET A 221 -10.69 7.13 -4.39
C MET A 221 -10.68 5.66 -3.98
N LEU A 222 -9.55 5.13 -3.51
CA LEU A 222 -9.43 3.73 -3.08
C LEU A 222 -10.28 3.42 -1.85
N MET A 223 -10.39 4.35 -0.90
CA MET A 223 -11.32 4.23 0.23
C MET A 223 -12.77 4.14 -0.26
N GLY A 224 -13.15 4.95 -1.26
CA GLY A 224 -14.47 4.87 -1.90
C GLY A 224 -14.74 3.51 -2.56
N ALA A 225 -13.71 2.85 -3.09
CA ALA A 225 -13.80 1.48 -3.61
C ALA A 225 -13.84 0.40 -2.51
N GLY A 226 -13.68 0.77 -1.24
CA GLY A 226 -13.75 -0.14 -0.09
C GLY A 226 -12.40 -0.55 0.50
N LEU A 227 -11.29 0.07 0.10
CA LEU A 227 -9.97 -0.19 0.68
C LEU A 227 -9.96 0.13 2.19
N LYS A 228 -9.39 -0.77 3.00
CA LYS A 228 -9.30 -0.63 4.47
C LYS A 228 -7.89 -0.76 5.03
N MET A 229 -6.91 -1.11 4.20
CA MET A 229 -5.51 -1.28 4.58
C MET A 229 -4.58 -0.77 3.48
N MET A 230 -3.46 -0.14 3.85
CA MET A 230 -2.44 0.29 2.91
C MET A 230 -1.05 0.34 3.55
N ILE A 231 -0.01 0.18 2.72
CA ILE A 231 1.36 0.60 3.01
C ILE A 231 1.48 2.06 2.55
N ALA A 232 1.79 2.97 3.48
CA ALA A 232 1.84 4.40 3.21
C ALA A 232 2.73 5.14 4.23
N ASP A 233 3.05 6.41 3.95
CA ASP A 233 3.79 7.28 4.87
C ASP A 233 2.88 7.78 6.02
N PRO A 234 3.05 7.29 7.27
CA PRO A 234 2.29 7.75 8.43
C PRO A 234 2.64 9.19 8.85
N PHE A 235 3.75 9.76 8.34
CA PHE A 235 4.14 11.14 8.62
C PHE A 235 3.41 12.17 7.76
N ASP A 236 2.72 11.76 6.69
CA ASP A 236 1.93 12.67 5.85
C ASP A 236 0.65 13.09 6.60
N ALA A 237 0.71 14.29 7.20
CA ALA A 237 -0.41 14.86 7.95
C ALA A 237 -1.62 15.16 7.07
N GLU A 238 -1.42 15.54 5.81
CA GLU A 238 -2.53 15.85 4.89
C GLU A 238 -3.22 14.55 4.43
N LEU A 239 -2.47 13.48 4.17
CA LEU A 239 -3.03 12.15 3.93
C LEU A 239 -3.86 11.68 5.13
N LYS A 240 -3.33 11.80 6.35
CA LYS A 240 -4.08 11.43 7.56
C LYS A 240 -5.32 12.26 7.77
N GLU A 241 -5.28 13.55 7.44
CA GLU A 241 -6.46 14.41 7.50
C GLU A 241 -7.53 13.98 6.50
N VAL A 242 -7.16 13.60 5.26
CA VAL A 242 -8.10 13.02 4.28
C VAL A 242 -8.73 11.74 4.81
N ILE A 243 -7.93 10.83 5.39
CA ILE A 243 -8.43 9.59 6.00
C ILE A 243 -9.40 9.92 7.14
N ARG A 244 -9.04 10.83 8.06
CA ARG A 244 -9.90 11.24 9.18
C ARG A 244 -11.21 11.83 8.70
N VAL A 245 -11.16 12.77 7.75
CA VAL A 245 -12.34 13.40 7.14
C VAL A 245 -13.27 12.33 6.59
N ILE A 246 -12.73 11.39 5.82
CA ILE A 246 -13.50 10.30 5.24
C ILE A 246 -14.10 9.44 6.34
N GLU A 247 -13.33 8.94 7.30
CA GLU A 247 -13.84 8.01 8.32
C GLU A 247 -14.83 8.62 9.30
N THR A 248 -14.66 9.90 9.60
CA THR A 248 -15.52 10.64 10.54
C THR A 248 -16.65 11.40 9.86
N ARG A 249 -16.71 11.38 8.51
CA ARG A 249 -17.66 12.17 7.70
C ARG A 249 -17.60 13.67 8.05
N ASP A 250 -16.39 14.20 8.27
CA ASP A 250 -16.20 15.60 8.68
C ASP A 250 -16.36 16.57 7.50
N GLU A 251 -17.50 17.29 7.50
CA GLU A 251 -17.85 18.27 6.47
C GLU A 251 -17.51 19.73 6.86
N ASN A 252 -16.75 19.96 7.94
CA ASN A 252 -16.51 21.31 8.46
C ASN A 252 -15.68 22.20 7.51
N THR A 253 -14.80 21.62 6.69
CA THR A 253 -13.95 22.35 5.75
C THR A 253 -14.42 22.17 4.30
N SER A 254 -14.16 23.16 3.45
CA SER A 254 -14.48 23.07 2.00
C SER A 254 -13.77 21.91 1.32
N LEU A 255 -12.48 21.72 1.60
CA LEU A 255 -11.70 20.59 1.10
C LEU A 255 -12.18 19.25 1.65
N GLY A 256 -12.55 19.20 2.94
CA GLY A 256 -13.08 17.98 3.55
C GLY A 256 -14.35 17.51 2.84
N ARG A 257 -15.28 18.45 2.55
CA ARG A 257 -16.48 18.16 1.75
C ARG A 257 -16.15 17.64 0.36
N LEU A 258 -15.13 18.17 -0.32
CA LEU A 258 -14.72 17.67 -1.63
C LEU A 258 -14.15 16.25 -1.55
N TYR A 259 -13.29 15.94 -0.58
CA TYR A 259 -12.76 14.59 -0.40
C TYR A 259 -13.86 13.58 -0.06
N LEU A 260 -14.82 13.96 0.78
CA LEU A 260 -16.02 13.14 1.05
C LEU A 260 -16.83 12.92 -0.22
N LYS A 261 -17.08 13.98 -0.99
CA LYS A 261 -17.79 13.88 -2.27
C LYS A 261 -17.07 12.94 -3.23
N LEU A 262 -15.76 13.07 -3.38
CA LEU A 262 -14.94 12.19 -4.22
C LEU A 262 -15.05 10.74 -3.78
N HIS A 263 -14.90 10.47 -2.48
CA HIS A 263 -15.10 9.13 -1.90
C HIS A 263 -16.49 8.58 -2.26
N ASP A 264 -17.55 9.35 -2.02
CA ASP A 264 -18.93 8.91 -2.21
C ASP A 264 -19.28 8.67 -3.67
N ARG A 265 -18.78 9.50 -4.59
CA ARG A 265 -18.91 9.27 -6.04
C ARG A 265 -18.27 7.93 -6.42
N ILE A 266 -17.06 7.65 -5.94
CA ILE A 266 -16.38 6.39 -6.25
C ILE A 266 -17.12 5.19 -5.62
N ALA A 267 -17.67 5.34 -4.41
CA ALA A 267 -18.49 4.31 -3.77
C ALA A 267 -19.79 4.03 -4.55
N ALA A 268 -20.38 5.07 -5.16
CA ALA A 268 -21.56 4.97 -6.01
C ALA A 268 -21.25 4.51 -7.45
N MET A 269 -19.99 4.21 -7.78
CA MET A 269 -19.51 3.94 -9.15
C MET A 269 -19.76 5.10 -10.13
N GLU A 270 -19.77 6.32 -9.61
CA GLU A 270 -19.94 7.57 -10.35
C GLU A 270 -18.59 8.28 -10.57
N HIS A 271 -18.64 9.44 -11.21
CA HIS A 271 -17.49 10.31 -11.42
C HIS A 271 -17.68 11.61 -10.66
N LEU A 272 -16.57 12.16 -10.17
CA LEU A 272 -16.55 13.55 -9.75
C LEU A 272 -16.85 14.41 -10.98
N THR A 273 -17.72 15.40 -10.86
CA THR A 273 -18.05 16.33 -11.96
C THR A 273 -17.60 17.76 -11.62
N PRO A 274 -17.49 18.67 -12.60
CA PRO A 274 -17.14 20.06 -12.34
C PRO A 274 -18.06 20.77 -11.33
N GLU A 275 -19.33 20.39 -11.27
CA GLU A 275 -20.32 20.95 -10.34
C GLU A 275 -20.05 20.55 -8.87
N ASP A 276 -19.31 19.46 -8.65
CA ASP A 276 -18.89 19.04 -7.31
C ASP A 276 -17.70 19.88 -6.78
N VAL A 277 -17.06 20.70 -7.63
CA VAL A 277 -15.80 21.38 -7.37
C VAL A 277 -16.00 22.89 -7.36
N ASN A 278 -15.54 23.58 -6.32
CA ASN A 278 -15.43 25.04 -6.37
C ASN A 278 -14.26 25.44 -7.27
N MET A 279 -14.53 25.78 -8.53
CA MET A 279 -13.52 26.15 -9.52
C MET A 279 -12.77 27.46 -9.22
N THR A 280 -13.21 28.25 -8.23
CA THR A 280 -12.45 29.43 -7.77
C THR A 280 -11.47 29.10 -6.64
N ASP A 281 -11.54 27.91 -6.05
CA ASP A 281 -10.66 27.43 -4.98
C ASP A 281 -9.50 26.63 -5.61
N ALA A 282 -8.29 27.19 -5.55
CA ALA A 282 -7.10 26.61 -6.18
C ALA A 282 -6.76 25.20 -5.67
N GLN A 283 -7.05 24.90 -4.40
CA GLN A 283 -6.78 23.58 -3.82
C GLN A 283 -7.78 22.55 -4.36
N GLN A 284 -9.06 22.93 -4.47
CA GLN A 284 -10.08 22.07 -5.08
C GLN A 284 -9.84 21.82 -6.57
N VAL A 285 -9.44 22.86 -7.31
CA VAL A 285 -9.03 22.72 -8.73
C VAL A 285 -7.84 21.79 -8.87
N SER A 286 -6.88 21.83 -7.94
CA SER A 286 -5.74 20.91 -7.96
C SER A 286 -6.18 19.46 -7.77
N ILE A 287 -7.08 19.19 -6.81
CA ILE A 287 -7.68 17.86 -6.60
C ILE A 287 -8.43 17.41 -7.86
N TRP A 288 -9.25 18.28 -8.47
CA TRP A 288 -9.95 18.00 -9.71
C TRP A 288 -9.01 17.52 -10.81
N LYS A 289 -7.94 18.28 -11.09
CA LYS A 289 -6.93 17.92 -12.09
C LYS A 289 -6.23 16.60 -11.76
N THR A 290 -5.92 16.37 -10.48
CA THR A 290 -5.35 15.10 -10.01
C THR A 290 -6.30 13.93 -10.25
N VAL A 291 -7.61 14.09 -10.04
CA VAL A 291 -8.60 13.06 -10.36
C VAL A 291 -8.59 12.75 -11.86
N GLN A 292 -8.48 13.75 -12.74
CA GLN A 292 -8.50 13.53 -14.19
C GLN A 292 -7.31 12.67 -14.67
N ILE A 293 -6.11 12.89 -14.13
CA ILE A 293 -4.93 12.06 -14.48
C ILE A 293 -5.06 10.64 -13.90
N LEU A 294 -5.58 10.50 -12.67
CA LEU A 294 -5.79 9.20 -12.02
C LEU A 294 -6.92 8.39 -12.68
N ARG A 295 -7.85 9.07 -13.35
CA ARG A 295 -8.90 8.45 -14.18
C ARG A 295 -8.46 8.18 -15.61
N ASN A 296 -7.22 8.50 -15.97
CA ASN A 296 -6.72 8.41 -17.34
C ASN A 296 -7.54 9.24 -18.35
N GLN A 297 -8.17 10.34 -17.90
CA GLN A 297 -8.93 11.26 -18.76
C GLN A 297 -8.04 12.39 -19.31
N VAL A 298 -7.00 12.75 -18.57
CA VAL A 298 -5.97 13.70 -18.98
C VAL A 298 -4.60 13.02 -18.90
N ILE A 299 -3.73 13.27 -19.86
CA ILE A 299 -2.36 12.73 -19.86
C ILE A 299 -1.54 13.43 -18.77
N TYR A 300 -0.95 12.64 -17.89
CA TYR A 300 -0.03 13.10 -16.88
C TYR A 300 1.21 13.73 -17.52
N ALA A 301 1.53 14.92 -17.03
CA ALA A 301 2.82 15.58 -17.21
C ALA A 301 3.22 16.19 -15.86
N ASP A 302 4.51 16.41 -15.62
CA ASP A 302 4.98 17.00 -14.36
C ASP A 302 4.36 18.38 -14.08
N SER A 303 3.94 19.09 -15.13
CA SER A 303 3.22 20.36 -15.09
C SER A 303 1.69 20.23 -15.09
N TYR A 304 1.09 19.05 -14.82
CA TYR A 304 -0.36 18.84 -14.95
C TYR A 304 -1.22 19.83 -14.16
N LEU A 305 -0.72 20.34 -13.02
CA LEU A 305 -1.40 21.37 -12.24
C LEU A 305 -1.46 22.75 -12.93
N GLN A 306 -0.56 23.01 -13.88
CA GLN A 306 -0.48 24.24 -14.67
C GLN A 306 -1.31 24.19 -15.96
N GLN A 307 -1.80 23.01 -16.36
CA GLN A 307 -2.65 22.87 -17.55
C GLN A 307 -4.01 23.55 -17.30
N GLU A 308 -4.65 24.09 -18.34
CA GLU A 308 -6.00 24.64 -18.21
C GLU A 308 -6.98 23.54 -17.77
N ALA A 309 -7.94 23.88 -16.88
CA ALA A 309 -8.97 22.92 -16.49
C ALA A 309 -9.90 22.69 -17.70
N ALA A 310 -9.92 21.46 -18.20
CA ALA A 310 -10.85 21.01 -19.24
C ALA A 310 -12.27 20.91 -18.71
#